data_AF-A0A7W6GSE2-F1
#
_entry.id   AF-A0A7W6GSE2-F1
#
_cell.length_a   1.000
_cell.length_b   1.000
_cell.length_c   1.000
_cell.angle_alpha   90.00
_cell.angle_beta   90.00
_cell.angle_gamma   90.00
#
_symmetry.space_group_name_H-M   'P 1'
#
loop_
_entity.id
_entity.type
_entity.pdbx_description
1 polymer ?
#
loop_
_entity_poly.entity_id
_entity_poly.type
_entity_poly.pdbx_seq_one_letter_code
_entity_poly.pdbx_strand_id
1 'polypeptide(L)'
;MEGLIDLLLSFVEDHSAYNVAGMDHPVVVEVSRQDLTKQFFRGRAHMMPADGVEERLNALYVAGRDGPDVIFIVPAEEVSGASYFDNPHDNPLWREILLHELVHHAQNQQGGETWSCVSRGEAEAYEIGGVYLETLGLPDPMSNRNIWKDLYESC
;
A
#
# COMPACT_ATOMS: atom_id res chain seq x y z
N MET A 1 11.21 -4.28 10.82
CA MET A 1 10.67 -3.99 9.48
C MET A 1 10.70 -5.24 8.61
N GLU A 2 11.87 -5.82 8.30
CA GLU A 2 11.97 -7.06 7.48
C GLU A 2 10.98 -8.17 7.85
N GLY A 3 10.95 -8.63 9.10
CA GLY A 3 10.03 -9.70 9.50
C GLY A 3 8.53 -9.33 9.41
N LEU A 4 8.19 -8.04 9.40
CA LEU A 4 6.82 -7.60 9.12
C LEU A 4 6.53 -7.64 7.62
N ILE A 5 7.50 -7.24 6.78
CA ILE A 5 7.40 -7.36 5.33
C ILE A 5 7.23 -8.84 4.95
N ASP A 6 8.03 -9.75 5.51
CA ASP A 6 7.90 -11.20 5.32
C ASP A 6 6.49 -11.69 5.67
N LEU A 7 5.98 -11.29 6.82
CA LEU A 7 4.65 -11.69 7.29
C LEU A 7 3.55 -11.20 6.34
N LEU A 8 3.63 -9.95 5.88
CA LEU A 8 2.64 -9.36 4.99
C LEU A 8 2.76 -9.92 3.56
N LEU A 9 3.96 -10.17 3.05
CA LEU A 9 4.14 -10.84 1.76
C LEU A 9 3.65 -12.29 1.79
N SER A 10 3.87 -13.01 2.88
CA SER A 10 3.25 -14.34 3.07
C SER A 10 1.73 -14.25 3.05
N PHE A 11 1.14 -13.20 3.64
CA PHE A 11 -0.31 -12.98 3.56
C PHE A 11 -0.76 -12.71 2.12
N VAL A 12 0.01 -11.93 1.34
CA VAL A 12 -0.25 -11.71 -0.09
C VAL A 12 -0.22 -13.03 -0.85
N GLU A 13 0.79 -13.88 -0.65
CA GLU A 13 0.88 -15.21 -1.29
C GLU A 13 -0.32 -16.09 -0.94
N ASP A 14 -0.76 -16.10 0.31
CA ASP A 14 -1.91 -16.91 0.76
C ASP A 14 -3.26 -16.45 0.17
N HIS A 15 -3.35 -15.19 -0.29
CA HIS A 15 -4.60 -14.56 -0.73
C HIS A 15 -4.56 -14.01 -2.17
N SER A 16 -3.55 -14.39 -2.96
CA SER A 16 -3.42 -13.96 -4.35
C SER A 16 -2.82 -15.07 -5.22
N ALA A 17 -2.56 -14.77 -6.49
CA ALA A 17 -1.84 -15.68 -7.39
C ALA A 17 -0.30 -15.48 -7.34
N TYR A 18 0.20 -14.52 -6.56
CA TYR A 18 1.61 -14.17 -6.54
C TYR A 18 2.45 -15.13 -5.70
N ASN A 19 3.50 -15.70 -6.30
CA ASN A 19 4.54 -16.44 -5.58
C ASN A 19 5.61 -15.51 -5.00
N VAL A 20 5.60 -15.23 -3.70
CA VAL A 20 6.56 -14.27 -3.11
C VAL A 20 7.95 -14.87 -2.88
N ALA A 21 8.15 -16.16 -3.14
CA ALA A 21 9.44 -16.80 -2.95
C ALA A 21 10.51 -16.20 -3.87
N GLY A 22 11.55 -15.63 -3.26
CA GLY A 22 12.68 -15.02 -3.98
C GLY A 22 12.39 -13.62 -4.54
N MET A 23 11.28 -12.99 -4.16
CA MET A 23 11.10 -11.55 -4.37
C MET A 23 12.06 -10.77 -3.49
N ASP A 24 12.75 -9.79 -4.07
CA ASP A 24 13.48 -8.81 -3.27
C ASP A 24 12.50 -7.97 -2.45
N HIS A 25 12.87 -7.61 -1.23
CA HIS A 25 12.05 -6.73 -0.42
C HIS A 25 12.13 -5.28 -0.93
N PRO A 26 11.01 -4.55 -0.98
CA PRO A 26 11.05 -3.12 -1.20
C PRO A 26 11.62 -2.43 0.03
N VAL A 27 12.28 -1.30 -0.18
CA VAL A 27 12.72 -0.43 0.91
C VAL A 27 11.51 0.37 1.41
N VAL A 28 11.12 0.16 2.66
CA VAL A 28 10.04 0.93 3.31
C VAL A 28 10.62 2.16 4.00
N VAL A 29 10.17 3.34 3.62
CA VAL A 29 10.62 4.63 4.17
C VAL A 29 9.44 5.42 4.70
N GLU A 30 9.43 5.65 6.01
CA GLU A 30 8.47 6.57 6.62
C GLU A 30 8.85 8.03 6.28
N VAL A 31 7.90 8.78 5.73
CA VAL A 31 8.10 10.16 5.29
C VAL A 31 6.92 11.03 5.70
N SER A 32 7.15 12.33 5.90
CA SER A 32 6.08 13.28 6.19
C SER A 32 5.03 13.29 5.06
N ARG A 33 3.76 13.61 5.38
CA ARG A 33 2.70 13.76 4.35
C ARG A 33 3.07 14.73 3.25
N GLN A 34 3.80 15.81 3.58
CA GLN A 34 4.29 16.77 2.60
C GLN A 34 5.29 16.13 1.63
N ASP A 35 6.23 15.34 2.14
CA ASP A 35 7.22 14.68 1.29
C ASP A 35 6.61 13.54 0.47
N LEU A 36 5.67 12.79 1.06
CA LEU A 36 4.88 11.80 0.34
C LEU A 36 4.12 12.45 -0.83
N THR A 37 3.45 13.58 -0.57
CA THR A 37 2.73 14.36 -1.59
C THR A 37 3.68 14.83 -2.69
N LYS A 38 4.88 15.33 -2.34
CA LYS A 38 5.89 15.72 -3.33
C LYS A 38 6.34 14.55 -4.21
N GLN A 39 6.49 13.35 -3.64
CA GLN A 39 6.83 12.16 -4.43
C GLN A 39 5.71 11.78 -5.40
N PHE A 40 4.45 11.78 -4.94
CA PHE A 40 3.28 11.46 -5.76
C PHE A 40 3.12 12.43 -6.94
N PHE A 41 3.30 13.73 -6.71
CA PHE A 41 3.22 14.76 -7.75
C PHE A 41 4.54 14.99 -8.50
N ARG A 42 5.54 14.12 -8.35
CA ARG A 42 6.82 14.26 -9.07
C ARG A 42 6.58 14.22 -10.58
N GLY A 43 6.99 15.28 -11.27
CA GLY A 43 6.73 15.46 -12.71
C GLY A 43 5.33 15.99 -13.05
N ARG A 44 4.46 16.21 -12.05
CA ARG A 44 3.09 16.73 -12.18
C ARG A 44 2.79 17.83 -11.14
N ALA A 45 3.79 18.66 -10.81
CA ALA A 45 3.70 19.67 -9.75
C ALA A 45 2.52 20.65 -9.88
N HIS A 46 2.01 20.87 -11.11
CA HIS A 46 0.85 21.72 -11.37
C HIS A 46 -0.49 21.13 -10.88
N MET A 47 -0.53 19.84 -10.54
CA MET A 47 -1.71 19.17 -9.99
C MET A 47 -1.70 19.10 -8.46
N MET A 48 -0.60 19.54 -7.82
CA MET A 48 -0.45 19.46 -6.37
C MET A 48 -1.45 20.42 -5.66
N PRO A 49 -2.04 20.01 -4.53
CA PRO A 49 -2.90 20.87 -3.71
C PRO A 49 -2.20 22.19 -3.32
N ALA A 50 -2.98 23.25 -3.11
CA ALA A 50 -2.46 24.59 -2.86
C ALA A 50 -1.68 24.70 -1.53
N ASP A 51 -2.06 23.91 -0.53
CA ASP A 51 -1.37 23.76 0.75
C ASP A 51 -0.21 22.73 0.70
N GLY A 52 -0.02 22.07 -0.44
CA GLY A 52 1.05 21.10 -0.67
C GLY A 52 0.83 19.74 -0.01
N VAL A 53 -0.39 19.42 0.44
CA VAL A 53 -0.71 18.15 1.12
C VAL A 53 -1.91 17.47 0.45
N GLU A 54 -1.73 16.22 0.00
CA GLU A 54 -2.85 15.36 -0.37
C GLU A 54 -3.20 14.46 0.82
N GLU A 55 -4.21 14.86 1.59
CA GLU A 55 -4.61 14.20 2.85
C GLU A 55 -5.06 12.75 2.68
N ARG A 56 -5.49 12.37 1.48
CA ARG A 56 -5.94 10.99 1.18
C ARG A 56 -4.80 10.03 0.89
N LEU A 57 -3.59 10.54 0.69
CA LEU A 57 -2.42 9.75 0.35
C LEU A 57 -1.72 9.29 1.64
N ASN A 58 -1.73 7.98 1.89
CA ASN A 58 -1.08 7.38 3.07
C ASN A 58 0.20 6.61 2.74
N ALA A 59 0.32 6.10 1.51
CA ALA A 59 1.54 5.48 1.02
C ALA A 59 1.65 5.61 -0.51
N LEU A 60 2.82 5.24 -1.04
CA LEU A 60 3.13 5.24 -2.45
C LEU A 60 4.24 4.21 -2.75
N TYR A 61 3.90 3.20 -3.54
CA TYR A 61 4.85 2.31 -4.18
C TYR A 61 5.54 2.97 -5.39
N VAL A 62 6.85 2.81 -5.50
CA VAL A 62 7.68 3.27 -6.60
C VAL A 62 8.60 2.15 -7.07
N ALA A 63 8.35 1.64 -8.27
CA ALA A 63 9.22 0.66 -8.92
C ALA A 63 10.61 1.26 -9.21
N GLY A 64 11.66 0.57 -8.77
CA GLY A 64 13.04 0.91 -9.02
C GLY A 64 13.47 0.46 -10.41
N ARG A 65 13.81 1.40 -11.30
CA ARG A 65 14.33 1.03 -12.64
C ARG A 65 15.74 0.46 -12.60
N ASP A 66 16.59 1.03 -11.73
CA ASP A 66 18.03 0.71 -11.61
C ASP A 66 18.45 0.48 -10.15
N GLY A 67 17.48 0.24 -9.26
CA GLY A 67 17.66 0.12 -7.82
C GLY A 67 16.48 -0.62 -7.18
N PRO A 68 16.45 -0.76 -5.84
CA PRO A 68 15.35 -1.45 -5.18
C PRO A 68 14.04 -0.68 -5.36
N ASP A 69 12.94 -1.41 -5.34
CA ASP A 69 11.61 -0.82 -5.21
C ASP A 69 11.50 -0.09 -3.86
N VAL A 70 10.71 0.97 -3.80
CA VAL A 70 10.57 1.80 -2.61
C VAL A 70 9.09 2.00 -2.28
N ILE A 71 8.74 1.81 -1.02
CA ILE A 71 7.44 2.18 -0.47
C ILE A 71 7.66 3.39 0.43
N PHE A 72 7.12 4.54 0.01
CA PHE A 72 6.99 5.69 0.89
C PHE A 72 5.68 5.57 1.66
N ILE A 73 5.71 5.73 2.98
CA ILE A 73 4.52 5.59 3.82
C ILE A 73 4.52 6.69 4.89
N VAL A 74 3.35 7.15 5.32
CA VAL A 74 3.27 8.07 6.48
C VAL A 74 3.79 7.37 7.74
N PRO A 75 4.32 8.12 8.73
CA PRO A 75 4.81 7.52 9.97
C PRO A 75 3.70 6.75 10.68
N ALA A 76 4.01 5.57 11.21
CA ALA A 76 3.00 4.75 11.89
C ALA A 76 2.32 5.45 13.06
N GLU A 77 3.02 6.36 13.74
CA GLU A 77 2.49 7.20 14.82
C GLU A 77 1.40 8.19 14.38
N GLU A 78 1.35 8.55 13.09
CA GLU A 78 0.36 9.47 12.53
C GLU A 78 -0.93 8.75 12.08
N VAL A 79 -0.95 7.41 12.04
CA VAL A 79 -2.13 6.65 11.65
C VAL A 79 -3.10 6.54 12.83
N SER A 80 -4.39 6.70 12.54
CA SER A 80 -5.46 6.61 13.52
C SER A 80 -5.33 5.34 14.38
N GLY A 81 -5.43 5.51 15.70
CA GLY A 81 -5.34 4.41 16.66
C GLY A 81 -3.92 3.98 17.03
N ALA A 82 -2.86 4.61 16.49
CA ALA A 82 -1.48 4.27 16.84
C ALA A 82 -1.20 4.32 18.35
N SER A 83 -1.82 5.26 19.06
CA SER A 83 -1.67 5.42 20.52
C SER A 83 -2.21 4.25 21.35
N TYR A 84 -2.93 3.30 20.73
CA TYR A 84 -3.42 2.08 21.40
C TYR A 84 -2.38 0.95 21.44
N PHE A 85 -1.22 1.14 20.81
CA PHE A 85 -0.17 0.14 20.70
C PHE A 85 1.13 0.66 21.31
N ASP A 86 1.87 -0.21 22.00
CA ASP A 86 3.20 0.12 22.54
C ASP A 86 4.21 0.39 21.40
N ASN A 87 4.04 -0.32 20.29
CA ASN A 87 4.75 -0.08 19.05
C ASN A 87 3.74 0.38 17.97
N PRO A 88 3.85 1.60 17.42
CA PRO A 88 2.95 2.09 16.37
C PRO A 88 2.88 1.18 15.13
N HIS A 89 3.95 0.44 14.80
CA HIS A 89 3.95 -0.53 13.69
C HIS A 89 3.08 -1.75 13.95
N ASP A 90 2.55 -1.93 15.17
CA ASP A 90 1.55 -2.96 15.48
C ASP A 90 0.13 -2.52 15.16
N ASN A 91 -0.07 -1.25 14.77
CA ASN A 91 -1.36 -0.75 14.33
C ASN A 91 -1.82 -1.48 13.05
N PRO A 92 -2.94 -2.24 13.09
CA PRO A 92 -3.42 -3.00 11.95
C PRO A 92 -3.79 -2.12 10.76
N LEU A 93 -4.19 -0.86 10.98
CA LEU A 93 -4.48 0.07 9.87
C LEU A 93 -3.21 0.49 9.15
N TRP A 94 -2.11 0.74 9.88
CA TRP A 94 -0.82 1.05 9.24
C TRP A 94 -0.28 -0.17 8.49
N ARG A 95 -0.43 -1.37 9.06
CA ARG A 95 -0.04 -2.62 8.40
C ARG A 95 -0.87 -2.89 7.14
N GLU A 96 -2.15 -2.56 7.14
CA GLU A 96 -3.00 -2.68 5.94
C GLU A 96 -2.59 -1.70 4.84
N ILE A 97 -2.23 -0.45 5.19
CA ILE A 97 -1.65 0.51 4.24
C ILE A 97 -0.36 -0.03 3.64
N LEU A 98 0.54 -0.60 4.46
CA LEU A 98 1.76 -1.23 3.96
C LEU A 98 1.46 -2.45 3.08
N LEU A 99 0.49 -3.27 3.46
CA LEU A 99 0.06 -4.45 2.71
C LEU A 99 -0.44 -4.07 1.31
N HIS A 100 -1.22 -3.00 1.19
CA HIS A 100 -1.69 -2.47 -0.10
C HIS A 100 -0.52 -2.23 -1.06
N GLU A 101 0.52 -1.53 -0.60
CA GLU A 101 1.70 -1.25 -1.42
C GLU A 101 2.55 -2.51 -1.69
N LEU A 102 2.56 -3.49 -0.79
CA LEU A 102 3.21 -4.78 -1.03
C LEU A 102 2.49 -5.62 -2.10
N VAL A 103 1.18 -5.45 -2.28
CA VAL A 103 0.47 -6.04 -3.43
C VAL A 103 0.98 -5.42 -4.73
N HIS A 104 1.17 -4.10 -4.79
CA HIS A 104 1.78 -3.44 -5.96
C HIS A 104 3.21 -3.89 -6.23
N HIS A 105 3.99 -4.12 -5.17
CA HIS A 105 5.31 -4.73 -5.28
C HIS A 105 5.26 -6.10 -5.95
N ALA A 106 4.38 -6.99 -5.47
CA ALA A 106 4.21 -8.32 -6.06
C ALA A 106 3.74 -8.27 -7.53
N GLN A 107 2.81 -7.35 -7.84
CA GLN A 107 2.33 -7.07 -9.19
C GLN A 107 3.46 -6.67 -10.15
N ASN A 108 4.32 -5.73 -9.73
CA ASN A 108 5.47 -5.28 -10.52
C ASN A 108 6.48 -6.40 -10.76
N GLN A 109 6.83 -7.17 -9.73
CA GLN A 109 7.86 -8.21 -9.81
C GLN A 109 7.45 -9.40 -10.69
N GLN A 110 6.16 -9.71 -10.81
CA GLN A 110 5.68 -10.86 -11.60
C GLN A 110 5.03 -10.49 -12.94
N GLY A 111 4.80 -9.19 -13.21
CA GLY A 111 4.38 -8.72 -14.53
C GLY A 111 2.99 -9.20 -14.97
N GLY A 112 2.03 -9.25 -14.05
CA GLY A 112 0.65 -9.67 -14.32
C GLY A 112 -0.19 -8.63 -15.10
N GLU A 113 -1.37 -9.04 -15.57
CA GLU A 113 -2.33 -8.14 -16.23
C GLU A 113 -2.72 -6.94 -15.34
N THR A 114 -2.74 -7.14 -14.02
CA THR A 114 -2.99 -6.15 -12.98
C THR A 114 -1.94 -5.03 -12.93
N TRP A 115 -0.67 -5.32 -13.23
CA TRP A 115 0.37 -4.28 -13.32
C TRP A 115 0.20 -3.41 -14.57
N SER A 116 -0.22 -4.02 -15.69
CA SER A 116 -0.47 -3.27 -16.93
C SER A 116 -1.74 -2.41 -16.89
N CYS A 117 -2.62 -2.67 -15.94
CA CYS A 117 -3.88 -1.95 -15.74
C CYS A 117 -4.02 -1.47 -14.30
N VAL A 118 -3.61 -0.22 -14.07
CA VAL A 118 -3.60 0.44 -12.75
C VAL A 118 -4.90 0.21 -11.99
N SER A 119 -6.06 0.37 -12.63
CA SER A 119 -7.36 0.17 -11.98
C SER A 119 -7.52 -1.25 -11.41
N ARG A 120 -7.20 -2.29 -12.20
CA ARG A 120 -7.25 -3.68 -11.69
C ARG A 120 -6.23 -3.92 -10.59
N GLY A 121 -5.05 -3.33 -10.70
CA GLY A 121 -4.02 -3.43 -9.67
C GLY A 121 -4.47 -2.86 -8.32
N GLU A 122 -5.09 -1.68 -8.33
CA GLU A 122 -5.66 -1.04 -7.14
C GLU A 122 -6.83 -1.83 -6.56
N ALA A 123 -7.71 -2.38 -7.41
CA ALA A 123 -8.85 -3.17 -6.97
C ALA A 123 -8.43 -4.42 -6.18
N GLU A 124 -7.41 -5.14 -6.67
CA GLU A 124 -6.85 -6.30 -5.98
C GLU A 124 -6.18 -5.91 -4.66
N ALA A 125 -5.39 -4.83 -4.64
CA ALA A 125 -4.75 -4.34 -3.42
C ALA A 125 -5.77 -3.98 -2.33
N TYR A 126 -6.87 -3.31 -2.71
CA TYR A 126 -7.98 -3.07 -1.81
C TYR A 126 -8.64 -4.37 -1.36
N GLU A 127 -8.94 -5.31 -2.25
CA GLU A 127 -9.56 -6.59 -1.87
C GLU A 127 -8.74 -7.34 -0.82
N ILE A 128 -7.43 -7.49 -1.04
CA ILE A 128 -6.53 -8.17 -0.11
C ILE A 128 -6.46 -7.43 1.24
N GLY A 129 -6.41 -6.09 1.23
CA GLY A 129 -6.45 -5.29 2.47
C GLY A 129 -7.75 -5.47 3.26
N GLY A 130 -8.88 -5.65 2.57
CA GLY A 130 -10.18 -5.90 3.20
C GLY A 130 -10.21 -7.26 3.89
N VAL A 131 -9.72 -8.30 3.19
CA VAL A 131 -9.58 -9.64 3.75
C VAL A 131 -8.64 -9.63 4.96
N TYR A 132 -7.52 -8.89 4.90
CA TYR A 132 -6.62 -8.74 6.03
C TYR A 132 -7.32 -8.21 7.29
N LEU A 133 -8.07 -7.11 7.18
CA LEU A 133 -8.82 -6.56 8.32
C LEU A 133 -9.90 -7.52 8.84
N GLU A 134 -10.58 -8.23 7.93
CA GLU A 134 -11.58 -9.24 8.28
C GLU A 134 -10.98 -10.40 9.09
N THR A 135 -9.80 -10.91 8.69
CA THR A 135 -9.12 -12.00 9.44
C THR A 135 -8.75 -11.59 10.86
N LEU A 136 -8.53 -10.29 11.09
CA LEU A 136 -8.28 -9.70 12.41
C LEU A 136 -9.54 -9.35 13.19
N GLY A 137 -10.74 -9.53 12.60
CA GLY A 137 -12.01 -9.16 13.21
C GLY A 137 -12.20 -7.64 13.37
N LEU A 138 -11.55 -6.84 12.52
CA LEU A 138 -11.58 -5.39 12.57
C LEU A 138 -12.58 -4.81 11.57
N PRO A 139 -13.25 -3.69 11.89
CA PRO A 139 -14.08 -3.00 10.93
C PRO A 139 -13.21 -2.40 9.82
N ASP A 140 -13.64 -2.58 8.58
CA ASP A 140 -13.02 -1.92 7.44
C ASP A 140 -13.35 -0.41 7.45
N PRO A 141 -12.36 0.49 7.53
CA PRO A 141 -12.61 1.94 7.48
C PRO A 141 -13.14 2.40 6.13
N MET A 142 -12.98 1.60 5.07
CA MET A 142 -13.52 1.89 3.74
C MET A 142 -14.95 1.35 3.62
N SER A 143 -15.93 2.19 3.96
CA SER A 143 -17.36 1.85 3.87
C SER A 143 -17.84 1.38 2.49
N ASN A 144 -17.05 1.62 1.44
CA ASN A 144 -17.39 1.38 0.03
C ASN A 144 -16.31 0.59 -0.73
N ARG A 145 -15.48 -0.22 -0.06
CA ARG A 145 -14.38 -0.98 -0.71
C ARG A 145 -14.84 -1.78 -1.95
N ASN A 146 -16.03 -2.39 -1.88
CA ASN A 146 -16.67 -3.09 -3.00
C ASN A 146 -17.07 -2.16 -4.17
N ILE A 147 -17.48 -0.93 -3.89
CA ILE A 147 -17.83 0.05 -4.94
C ILE A 147 -16.57 0.51 -5.68
N TRP A 148 -15.45 0.67 -4.97
CA TRP A 148 -14.16 0.98 -5.60
C TRP A 148 -13.67 -0.18 -6.46
N LYS A 149 -13.80 -1.43 -5.97
CA LYS A 149 -13.54 -2.64 -6.77
C LYS A 149 -14.31 -2.60 -8.10
N ASP A 150 -15.64 -2.41 -8.06
CA ASP A 150 -16.50 -2.38 -9.24
C ASP A 150 -16.18 -1.22 -10.21
N LEU A 151 -15.77 -0.05 -9.68
CA LEU A 151 -15.38 1.12 -10.48
C LEU A 151 -14.03 0.94 -11.21
N TYR A 152 -13.20 0.01 -10.74
CA TYR A 152 -11.84 -0.21 -11.24
C TYR A 152 -11.68 -1.53 -12.02
N GLU A 153 -12.76 -2.29 -12.28
CA GLU A 153 -12.71 -3.56 -13.02
C GLU A 153 -12.35 -3.40 -14.52
N SER A 154 -12.55 -2.21 -15.11
CA SER A 154 -12.29 -1.96 -16.53
C SER A 154 -10.99 -1.20 -16.76
N CYS A 155 -10.15 -1.78 -17.62
CA CYS A 155 -9.16 -1.08 -18.43
C CYS A 155 -9.84 -0.65 -19.75
#